data_AF-A0A9E2Y574-F1
#
_entry.id   AF-A0A9E2Y574-F1
#
_cell.length_a   1.000
_cell.length_b   1.000
_cell.length_c   1.000
_cell.angle_alpha   90.00
_cell.angle_beta   90.00
_cell.angle_gamma   90.00
#
_symmetry.space_group_name_H-M   'P 1'
#
loop_
_entity.id
_entity.type
_entity.pdbx_description
1 polymer ?
#
loop_
_entity_poly.entity_id
_entity_poly.type
_entity_poly.pdbx_seq_one_letter_code
_entity_poly.pdbx_strand_id
1 'polypeptide(L)'
;MTKNRPPGSNWGDYGAGDKLGRLNELTPERVVRAAAEIRTGRSFCLSLPLDLPGGNVVHPSRFPPVRTFVNRGGRLAENYPFSRQREGATGVVNDDIVTLYTQYSTQWDAFGHIGSTFDANGDGEAEIVFYNGQFPAPDVERMAASCVQGRGVMIDLHRRFGNDKTYVDFSTLTEIMREQNVAVERGDILALHTGFAELLVEMGGNPDKEMVHNSCAGLDGTDPRLLEWIAESGVAILISDNFAVETFPPKDMGPGTPFL
;
A
#
# COMPACT_ATOMS: atom_id res chain seq x y z
N MET A 1 15.03 -7.29 24.72
CA MET A 1 14.09 -6.17 24.89
C MET A 1 14.71 -4.97 24.21
N THR A 2 13.95 -4.29 23.36
CA THR A 2 14.36 -3.05 22.68
C THR A 2 14.76 -2.00 23.72
N LYS A 3 16.01 -1.55 23.67
CA LYS A 3 16.56 -0.49 24.53
C LYS A 3 16.75 0.82 23.76
N ASN A 4 17.11 0.72 22.48
CA ASN A 4 17.30 1.84 21.59
C ASN A 4 16.15 1.93 20.58
N ARG A 5 15.86 3.14 20.10
CA ARG A 5 14.96 3.35 18.96
C ARG A 5 15.66 4.18 17.88
N PRO A 6 15.40 3.92 16.58
CA PRO A 6 15.96 4.74 15.52
C PRO A 6 15.53 6.21 15.67
N PRO A 7 16.42 7.19 15.37
CA PRO A 7 16.05 8.60 15.36
C PRO A 7 14.85 8.86 14.44
N GLY A 8 13.89 9.68 14.89
CA GLY A 8 12.69 10.00 14.12
C GLY A 8 11.64 8.88 14.00
N SER A 9 11.92 7.69 14.54
CA SER A 9 10.93 6.59 14.54
C SER A 9 9.82 6.82 15.58
N ASN A 10 8.68 6.19 15.31
CA ASN A 10 7.53 6.12 16.22
C ASN A 10 7.55 4.87 17.13
N TRP A 11 8.70 4.22 17.29
CA TRP A 11 8.81 3.02 18.12
C TRP A 11 8.49 3.36 19.58
N GLY A 12 7.60 2.55 20.16
CA GLY A 12 7.09 2.71 21.52
C GLY A 12 5.97 3.74 21.68
N ASP A 13 5.66 4.57 20.69
CA ASP A 13 4.68 5.66 20.83
C ASP A 13 3.26 5.14 21.11
N TYR A 14 2.90 3.98 20.55
CA TYR A 14 1.64 3.27 20.84
C TYR A 14 1.80 2.13 21.86
N GLY A 15 2.96 2.04 22.51
CA GLY A 15 3.33 0.99 23.46
C GLY A 15 4.36 -0.01 22.91
N ALA A 16 5.16 -0.57 23.80
CA ALA A 16 6.28 -1.46 23.43
C ALA A 16 5.86 -2.78 22.76
N GLY A 17 4.61 -3.23 22.99
CA GLY A 17 4.05 -4.43 22.38
C GLY A 17 3.16 -4.15 21.17
N ASP A 18 3.04 -2.89 20.75
CA ASP A 18 2.15 -2.50 19.66
C ASP A 18 2.59 -3.12 18.31
N LYS A 19 1.60 -3.49 17.52
CA LYS A 19 1.75 -4.13 16.20
C LYS A 19 0.91 -3.44 15.12
N LEU A 20 0.24 -2.34 15.45
CA LEU A 20 -0.68 -1.62 14.59
C LEU A 20 -0.09 -0.29 14.08
N GLY A 21 0.87 0.28 14.82
CA GLY A 21 1.47 1.56 14.49
C GLY A 21 0.42 2.63 14.31
N ARG A 22 0.49 3.32 13.17
CA ARG A 22 -0.42 4.42 12.83
C ARG A 22 -1.88 3.99 12.61
N LEU A 23 -2.18 2.70 12.48
CA LEU A 23 -3.56 2.20 12.47
C LEU A 23 -4.28 2.45 13.80
N ASN A 24 -3.55 2.64 14.90
CA ASN A 24 -4.13 3.07 16.17
C ASN A 24 -4.80 4.45 16.09
N GLU A 25 -4.49 5.26 15.07
CA GLU A 25 -5.18 6.54 14.83
C GLU A 25 -6.59 6.36 14.25
N LEU A 26 -6.95 5.17 13.76
CA LEU A 26 -8.29 4.85 13.25
C LEU A 26 -9.24 4.47 14.39
N THR A 27 -9.49 5.42 15.31
CA THR A 27 -10.34 5.18 16.48
C THR A 27 -11.82 5.07 16.10
N PRO A 28 -12.66 4.39 16.91
CA PRO A 28 -14.10 4.31 16.67
C PRO A 28 -14.76 5.68 16.47
N GLU A 29 -14.37 6.69 17.23
CA GLU A 29 -14.90 8.05 17.13
C GLU A 29 -14.57 8.68 15.77
N ARG A 30 -13.35 8.47 15.27
CA ARG A 30 -12.93 8.97 13.95
C ARG A 30 -13.61 8.22 12.81
N VAL A 31 -13.85 6.92 12.95
CA VAL A 31 -14.64 6.13 11.99
C VAL A 31 -16.07 6.66 11.89
N VAL A 32 -16.72 6.92 13.04
CA VAL A 32 -18.07 7.51 13.06
C VAL A 32 -18.07 8.90 12.43
N ARG A 33 -17.05 9.72 12.71
CA ARG A 33 -16.90 11.04 12.06
C ARG A 33 -16.73 10.91 10.55
N ALA A 34 -15.92 9.96 10.08
CA ALA A 34 -15.72 9.71 8.65
C ALA A 34 -17.02 9.31 7.93
N ALA A 35 -17.91 8.57 8.60
CA ALA A 35 -19.21 8.23 8.02
C ALA A 35 -20.06 9.47 7.68
N ALA A 36 -19.83 10.61 8.36
CA ALA A 36 -20.50 11.86 8.04
C ALA A 36 -20.08 12.48 6.69
N GLU A 37 -19.00 12.00 6.06
CA GLU A 37 -18.61 12.42 4.71
C GLU A 37 -19.53 11.80 3.62
N ILE A 38 -20.27 10.73 3.96
CA ILE A 38 -21.16 10.04 3.02
C ILE A 38 -22.43 10.87 2.83
N ARG A 39 -22.46 11.70 1.78
CA ARG A 39 -23.61 12.56 1.44
C ARG A 39 -24.37 12.13 0.18
N THR A 40 -23.68 11.53 -0.79
CA THR A 40 -24.25 11.24 -2.12
C THR A 40 -24.48 9.76 -2.39
N GLY A 41 -23.92 8.87 -1.56
CA GLY A 41 -24.01 7.41 -1.76
C GLY A 41 -23.22 6.89 -2.98
N ARG A 42 -22.34 7.71 -3.58
CA ARG A 42 -21.46 7.27 -4.66
C ARG A 42 -20.31 6.41 -4.11
N SER A 43 -19.98 5.35 -4.83
CA SER A 43 -18.88 4.44 -4.49
C SER A 43 -17.94 4.28 -5.69
N PHE A 44 -16.66 4.16 -5.41
CA PHE A 44 -15.60 3.99 -6.41
C PHE A 44 -14.75 2.78 -6.02
N CYS A 45 -14.44 1.93 -6.99
CA CYS A 45 -13.44 0.88 -6.81
C CYS A 45 -12.06 1.50 -7.01
N LEU A 46 -11.19 1.39 -6.01
CA LEU A 46 -9.80 1.85 -6.09
C LEU A 46 -8.83 0.70 -6.39
N SER A 47 -9.35 -0.46 -6.80
CA SER A 47 -8.57 -1.64 -7.13
C SER A 47 -8.42 -1.80 -8.64
N LEU A 48 -7.20 -2.08 -9.07
CA LEU A 48 -6.91 -2.62 -10.38
C LEU A 48 -7.42 -4.07 -10.49
N PRO A 49 -7.73 -4.55 -11.71
CA PRO A 49 -7.77 -5.98 -11.99
C PRO A 49 -6.50 -6.68 -11.50
N LEU A 50 -6.65 -7.90 -10.96
CA LEU A 50 -5.52 -8.65 -10.36
C LEU A 50 -4.42 -9.00 -11.37
N ASP A 51 -4.74 -9.02 -12.67
CA ASP A 51 -3.83 -9.30 -13.78
C ASP A 51 -3.11 -8.06 -14.31
N LEU A 52 -3.42 -6.86 -13.81
CA LEU A 52 -2.62 -5.65 -14.02
C LEU A 52 -1.51 -5.57 -12.95
N PRO A 53 -0.31 -5.03 -13.29
CA PRO A 53 0.04 -4.22 -14.47
C PRO A 53 0.20 -4.97 -15.80
N GLY A 54 0.21 -6.31 -15.79
CA GLY A 54 0.54 -7.13 -16.95
C GLY A 54 2.05 -7.37 -17.03
N GLY A 55 2.45 -8.61 -17.32
CA GLY A 55 3.87 -9.00 -17.30
C GLY A 55 4.55 -8.74 -15.95
N ASN A 56 5.83 -8.37 -15.96
CA ASN A 56 6.66 -8.10 -14.77
C ASN A 56 7.53 -6.83 -14.92
N VAL A 57 7.08 -5.86 -15.73
CA VAL A 57 7.85 -4.65 -16.07
C VAL A 57 7.98 -3.70 -14.88
N VAL A 58 6.95 -3.60 -14.04
CA VAL A 58 6.97 -2.81 -12.80
C VAL A 58 8.00 -3.37 -11.82
N HIS A 59 8.04 -4.70 -11.65
CA HIS A 59 9.03 -5.36 -10.80
C HIS A 59 9.44 -6.72 -11.39
N PRO A 60 10.72 -6.95 -11.75
CA PRO A 60 11.15 -8.11 -12.53
C PRO A 60 10.92 -9.46 -11.83
N SER A 61 10.86 -9.47 -10.50
CA SER A 61 10.64 -10.69 -9.70
C SER A 61 9.19 -10.99 -9.33
N ARG A 62 8.21 -10.18 -9.79
CA ARG A 62 6.79 -10.35 -9.46
C ARG A 62 6.01 -10.62 -10.75
N PHE A 63 5.24 -11.71 -10.78
CA PHE A 63 4.58 -12.19 -12.00
C PHE A 63 3.05 -12.12 -11.88
N PRO A 64 2.32 -12.09 -13.02
CA PRO A 64 0.86 -12.11 -13.02
C PRO A 64 0.30 -13.28 -12.21
N PRO A 65 -0.88 -13.12 -11.59
CA PRO A 65 -1.52 -14.21 -10.85
C PRO A 65 -1.83 -15.38 -11.78
N VAL A 66 -1.61 -16.59 -11.29
CA VAL A 66 -1.98 -17.82 -12.00
C VAL A 66 -3.24 -18.38 -11.36
N ARG A 67 -4.32 -18.44 -12.15
CA ARG A 67 -5.59 -19.03 -11.74
C ARG A 67 -5.76 -20.41 -12.37
N THR A 68 -6.17 -21.39 -11.56
CA THR A 68 -6.56 -22.73 -12.00
C THR A 68 -7.75 -23.22 -11.17
N PHE A 69 -8.19 -24.46 -11.37
CA PHE A 69 -9.32 -25.05 -10.65
C PHE A 69 -8.87 -26.15 -9.71
N VAL A 70 -9.60 -26.33 -8.60
CA VAL A 70 -9.38 -27.43 -7.65
C VAL A 70 -9.59 -28.76 -8.35
N ASN A 71 -8.70 -29.73 -8.12
CA ASN A 71 -8.89 -31.10 -8.59
C ASN A 71 -9.85 -31.84 -7.65
N ARG A 72 -11.04 -32.20 -8.16
CA ARG A 72 -12.06 -32.99 -7.46
C ARG A 72 -12.16 -34.39 -8.07
N GLY A 73 -11.29 -35.30 -7.61
CA GLY A 73 -11.33 -36.70 -8.00
C GLY A 73 -10.92 -36.96 -9.45
N GLY A 74 -9.85 -36.30 -9.92
CA GLY A 74 -9.31 -36.45 -11.27
C GLY A 74 -9.92 -35.52 -12.31
N ARG A 75 -10.80 -34.60 -11.91
CA ARG A 75 -11.41 -33.59 -12.79
C ARG A 75 -11.31 -32.21 -12.13
N LEU A 76 -11.03 -31.19 -12.94
CA LEU A 76 -11.07 -29.80 -12.51
C LEU A 76 -12.49 -29.39 -12.09
N ALA A 77 -12.59 -28.65 -11.00
CA ALA A 77 -13.82 -28.06 -10.50
C ALA A 77 -14.25 -26.84 -11.33
N GLU A 78 -14.24 -26.96 -12.65
CA GLU A 78 -14.82 -25.99 -13.59
C GLU A 78 -16.13 -26.57 -14.09
N ASN A 79 -17.24 -25.93 -13.72
CA ASN A 79 -18.60 -26.40 -13.98
C ASN A 79 -18.79 -27.88 -13.60
N TYR A 80 -18.28 -28.30 -12.44
CA TYR A 80 -18.33 -29.69 -12.00
C TYR A 80 -19.74 -30.04 -11.50
N PRO A 81 -20.44 -31.01 -12.12
CA PRO A 81 -21.79 -31.36 -11.69
C PRO A 81 -21.76 -32.34 -10.51
N PHE A 82 -22.46 -32.01 -9.43
CA PHE A 82 -22.56 -32.88 -8.24
C PHE A 82 -23.31 -34.19 -8.49
N SER A 83 -24.06 -34.31 -9.60
CA SER A 83 -24.68 -35.56 -10.05
C SER A 83 -23.67 -36.72 -10.16
N ARG A 84 -22.38 -36.41 -10.33
CA ARG A 84 -21.29 -37.39 -10.38
C ARG A 84 -20.94 -38.01 -9.02
N GLN A 85 -21.29 -37.34 -7.92
CA GLN A 85 -21.03 -37.79 -6.55
C GLN A 85 -22.29 -38.30 -5.86
N ARG A 86 -23.44 -37.73 -6.23
CA ARG A 86 -24.74 -38.10 -5.67
C ARG A 86 -25.78 -38.12 -6.78
N GLU A 87 -26.37 -39.28 -7.03
CA GLU A 87 -27.48 -39.43 -7.98
C GLU A 87 -28.63 -38.46 -7.65
N GLY A 88 -29.22 -37.86 -8.69
CA GLY A 88 -30.27 -36.85 -8.55
C GLY A 88 -29.81 -35.46 -8.09
N ALA A 89 -28.53 -35.24 -7.80
CA ALA A 89 -28.03 -33.90 -7.50
C ALA A 89 -27.98 -33.02 -8.77
N THR A 90 -28.51 -31.80 -8.68
CA THR A 90 -28.59 -30.84 -9.81
C THR A 90 -27.56 -29.71 -9.72
N GLY A 91 -26.86 -29.59 -8.58
CA GLY A 91 -25.89 -28.51 -8.36
C GLY A 91 -24.63 -28.63 -9.23
N VAL A 92 -24.07 -27.48 -9.57
CA VAL A 92 -22.81 -27.32 -10.29
C VAL A 92 -21.90 -26.43 -9.47
N VAL A 93 -20.62 -26.80 -9.33
CA VAL A 93 -19.64 -26.05 -8.54
C VAL A 93 -18.48 -25.56 -9.42
N ASN A 94 -18.00 -24.37 -9.10
CA ASN A 94 -16.75 -23.81 -9.58
C ASN A 94 -15.86 -23.52 -8.36
N ASP A 95 -14.73 -24.21 -8.24
CA ASP A 95 -13.73 -23.93 -7.19
C ASP A 95 -12.38 -23.67 -7.83
N ASP A 96 -11.80 -22.50 -7.56
CA ASP A 96 -10.53 -22.07 -8.10
C ASP A 96 -9.41 -22.02 -7.08
N ILE A 97 -8.18 -21.98 -7.61
CA ILE A 97 -6.93 -21.75 -6.91
C ILE A 97 -6.29 -20.55 -7.59
N VAL A 98 -5.84 -19.59 -6.80
CA VAL A 98 -5.04 -18.46 -7.29
C VAL A 98 -3.69 -18.48 -6.58
N THR A 99 -2.60 -18.51 -7.35
CA THR A 99 -1.26 -18.21 -6.86
C THR A 99 -0.92 -16.78 -7.25
N LEU A 100 -0.59 -15.95 -6.27
CA LEU A 100 -0.31 -14.53 -6.46
C LEU A 100 0.93 -14.08 -5.69
N TYR A 101 1.59 -13.05 -6.21
CA TYR A 101 2.48 -12.20 -5.42
C TYR A 101 1.62 -11.13 -4.76
N THR A 102 1.70 -10.99 -3.44
CA THR A 102 0.85 -10.04 -2.70
C THR A 102 1.14 -8.58 -3.03
N GLN A 103 2.27 -8.30 -3.69
CA GLN A 103 2.68 -6.98 -4.17
C GLN A 103 2.61 -6.82 -5.70
N TYR A 104 1.69 -7.53 -6.36
CA TYR A 104 1.57 -7.51 -7.83
C TYR A 104 0.60 -6.45 -8.35
N SER A 105 -0.59 -6.37 -7.75
CA SER A 105 -1.67 -5.45 -8.14
C SER A 105 -1.97 -4.53 -6.94
N THR A 106 -3.13 -3.87 -6.90
CA THR A 106 -3.54 -3.05 -5.74
C THR A 106 -3.37 -3.83 -4.43
N GLN A 107 -2.61 -3.25 -3.50
CA GLN A 107 -2.02 -3.97 -2.37
C GLN A 107 -1.97 -3.13 -1.10
N TRP A 108 -1.70 -3.82 0.01
CA TRP A 108 -1.23 -3.23 1.25
C TRP A 108 0.14 -3.82 1.60
N ASP A 109 1.07 -2.97 1.99
CA ASP A 109 2.36 -3.39 2.53
C ASP A 109 2.33 -3.25 4.05
N ALA A 110 2.34 -4.40 4.75
CA ALA A 110 2.41 -4.42 6.20
C ALA A 110 3.84 -4.11 6.69
N PHE A 111 4.02 -3.92 8.00
CA PHE A 111 5.33 -3.62 8.60
C PHE A 111 6.40 -4.70 8.38
N GLY A 112 6.02 -5.90 7.94
CA GLY A 112 6.96 -6.94 7.50
C GLY A 112 7.45 -6.82 6.07
N HIS A 113 6.94 -5.88 5.27
CA HIS A 113 7.34 -5.75 3.87
C HIS A 113 8.78 -5.24 3.73
N ILE A 114 9.11 -4.17 4.45
CA ILE A 114 10.44 -3.54 4.46
C ILE A 114 10.89 -3.37 5.92
N GLY A 115 12.11 -3.83 6.21
CA GLY A 115 12.79 -3.67 7.50
C GLY A 115 14.14 -2.98 7.32
N SER A 116 14.88 -2.85 8.41
CA SER A 116 16.24 -2.29 8.42
C SER A 116 17.15 -3.12 9.32
N THR A 117 18.45 -2.88 9.24
CA THR A 117 19.37 -3.26 10.31
C THR A 117 19.52 -2.10 11.30
N PHE A 118 19.47 -2.38 12.61
CA PHE A 118 19.63 -1.39 13.68
C PHE A 118 20.05 -2.08 14.99
N ASP A 119 20.88 -1.44 15.81
CA ASP A 119 21.21 -1.92 17.17
C ASP A 119 20.07 -1.53 18.13
N ALA A 120 19.01 -2.33 18.14
CA ALA A 120 17.84 -2.11 18.98
C ALA A 120 18.11 -2.51 20.43
N ASN A 121 19.07 -3.39 20.69
CA ASN A 121 19.31 -3.98 22.01
C ASN A 121 20.41 -3.23 22.83
N GLY A 122 21.21 -2.40 22.17
CA GLY A 122 22.28 -1.56 22.71
C GLY A 122 23.60 -2.27 22.95
N ASP A 123 23.91 -3.33 22.20
CA ASP A 123 25.17 -4.09 22.32
C ASP A 123 26.24 -3.68 21.29
N GLY A 124 25.91 -2.74 20.40
CA GLY A 124 26.80 -2.25 19.34
C GLY A 124 26.70 -3.01 18.03
N GLU A 125 25.90 -4.08 17.94
CA GLU A 125 25.71 -4.88 16.72
C GLU A 125 24.34 -4.61 16.11
N ALA A 126 24.31 -4.31 14.82
CA ALA A 126 23.04 -4.07 14.12
C ALA A 126 22.36 -5.40 13.75
N GLU A 127 21.07 -5.52 14.05
CA GLU A 127 20.27 -6.71 13.74
C GLU A 127 19.10 -6.38 12.81
N ILE A 128 18.58 -7.39 12.10
CA ILE A 128 17.40 -7.21 11.26
C ILE A 128 16.18 -6.95 12.16
N VAL A 129 15.57 -5.80 11.96
CA VAL A 129 14.42 -5.34 12.72
C VAL A 129 13.34 -4.77 11.81
N PHE A 130 12.10 -4.89 12.28
CA PHE A 130 10.93 -4.28 11.67
C PHE A 130 10.31 -3.29 12.67
N TYR A 131 9.07 -2.87 12.40
CA TYR A 131 8.32 -1.96 13.28
C TYR A 131 8.43 -2.38 14.76
N ASN A 132 8.76 -1.39 15.60
CA ASN A 132 8.88 -1.53 17.06
C ASN A 132 9.96 -2.54 17.51
N GLY A 133 10.99 -2.77 16.68
CA GLY A 133 12.10 -3.70 16.97
C GLY A 133 11.70 -5.17 16.90
N GLN A 134 10.59 -5.48 16.23
CA GLN A 134 10.06 -6.84 16.18
C GLN A 134 10.73 -7.68 15.10
N PHE A 135 10.94 -8.95 15.42
CA PHE A 135 11.30 -10.01 14.50
C PHE A 135 10.72 -11.34 15.00
N PRO A 136 9.91 -12.08 14.22
CA PRO A 136 9.36 -11.69 12.92
C PRO A 136 8.43 -10.47 13.02
N ALA A 137 8.24 -9.78 11.90
CA ALA A 137 7.46 -8.55 11.82
C ALA A 137 5.94 -8.78 12.00
N PRO A 138 5.19 -7.74 12.41
CA PRO A 138 3.74 -7.69 12.18
C PRO A 138 3.40 -7.75 10.69
N ASP A 139 2.45 -8.60 10.33
CA ASP A 139 2.00 -8.79 8.94
C ASP A 139 0.54 -8.29 8.78
N VAL A 140 -0.02 -8.50 7.59
CA VAL A 140 -1.32 -7.99 7.16
C VAL A 140 -2.49 -8.47 8.04
N GLU A 141 -2.32 -9.51 8.86
CA GLU A 141 -3.35 -9.98 9.77
C GLU A 141 -3.74 -8.89 10.79
N ARG A 142 -2.79 -8.01 11.14
CA ARG A 142 -3.03 -6.86 12.02
C ARG A 142 -3.84 -5.78 11.33
N MET A 143 -3.57 -5.52 10.06
CA MET A 143 -4.37 -4.61 9.24
C MET A 143 -5.80 -5.14 9.12
N ALA A 144 -5.96 -6.42 8.78
CA ALA A 144 -7.26 -7.07 8.66
C ALA A 144 -8.08 -6.99 9.96
N ALA A 145 -7.47 -7.22 11.12
CA ALA A 145 -8.14 -7.12 12.41
C ALA A 145 -8.60 -5.68 12.76
N SER A 146 -7.90 -4.66 12.24
CA SER A 146 -8.28 -3.24 12.40
C SER A 146 -9.36 -2.77 11.42
N CYS A 147 -9.67 -3.58 10.42
CA CYS A 147 -10.57 -3.27 9.29
C CYS A 147 -10.15 -2.09 8.39
N VAL A 148 -9.12 -1.30 8.73
CA VAL A 148 -8.62 -0.16 7.95
C VAL A 148 -9.77 0.76 7.49
N GLN A 149 -10.59 1.22 8.43
CA GLN A 149 -11.72 2.10 8.16
C GLN A 149 -11.44 3.49 8.74
N GLY A 150 -11.75 4.53 7.97
CA GLY A 150 -11.48 5.91 8.38
C GLY A 150 -11.88 6.91 7.32
N ARG A 151 -11.49 8.17 7.53
CA ARG A 151 -11.69 9.24 6.55
C ARG A 151 -10.60 9.15 5.49
N GLY A 152 -11.00 8.98 4.23
CA GLY A 152 -10.11 9.09 3.10
C GLY A 152 -9.96 10.56 2.67
N VAL A 153 -8.73 11.00 2.42
CA VAL A 153 -8.44 12.31 1.83
C VAL A 153 -7.58 12.09 0.60
N MET A 154 -7.98 12.67 -0.54
CA MET A 154 -7.23 12.56 -1.78
C MET A 154 -6.53 13.88 -2.11
N ILE A 155 -5.25 13.80 -2.45
CA ILE A 155 -4.47 14.89 -3.07
C ILE A 155 -4.20 14.49 -4.52
N ASP A 156 -4.64 15.32 -5.46
CA ASP A 156 -4.55 15.04 -6.89
C ASP A 156 -3.28 15.67 -7.50
N LEU A 157 -2.19 14.92 -7.52
CA LEU A 157 -0.92 15.34 -8.10
C LEU A 157 -0.99 15.37 -9.64
N HIS A 158 -1.73 14.42 -10.23
CA HIS A 158 -1.93 14.33 -11.68
C HIS A 158 -2.54 15.60 -12.27
N ARG A 159 -3.50 16.22 -11.57
CA ARG A 159 -4.08 17.50 -12.00
C ARG A 159 -3.06 18.61 -12.24
N ARG A 160 -1.92 18.60 -11.53
CA ARG A 160 -0.87 19.62 -11.68
C ARG A 160 0.22 19.19 -12.66
N PHE A 161 0.62 17.93 -12.63
CA PHE A 161 1.81 17.45 -13.35
C PHE A 161 1.49 16.59 -14.59
N GLY A 162 0.25 16.18 -14.78
CA GLY A 162 -0.09 15.16 -15.77
C GLY A 162 0.77 13.92 -15.59
N ASN A 163 1.32 13.42 -16.71
CA ASN A 163 2.15 12.21 -16.72
C ASN A 163 3.65 12.49 -16.49
N ASP A 164 4.05 13.74 -16.19
CA ASP A 164 5.45 14.09 -16.02
C ASP A 164 6.03 13.47 -14.74
N LYS A 165 7.22 12.85 -14.86
CA LYS A 165 7.95 12.35 -13.70
C LYS A 165 8.40 13.51 -12.81
N THR A 166 7.84 13.58 -11.61
CA THR A 166 8.03 14.71 -10.69
C THR A 166 8.27 14.21 -9.27
N TYR A 167 9.27 14.78 -8.61
CA TYR A 167 9.55 14.58 -7.18
C TYR A 167 8.81 15.65 -6.39
N VAL A 168 7.79 15.25 -5.62
CA VAL A 168 6.95 16.16 -4.85
C VAL A 168 7.51 16.32 -3.44
N ASP A 169 8.16 17.44 -3.20
CA ASP A 169 8.65 17.86 -1.88
C ASP A 169 7.54 18.45 -1.00
N PHE A 170 7.86 18.77 0.25
CA PHE A 170 6.91 19.32 1.22
C PHE A 170 6.30 20.65 0.80
N SER A 171 7.12 21.54 0.20
CA SER A 171 6.64 22.86 -0.25
C SER A 171 5.58 22.68 -1.33
N THR A 172 5.89 21.86 -2.32
CA THR A 172 5.01 21.54 -3.44
C THR A 172 3.73 20.84 -2.98
N LEU A 173 3.84 19.85 -2.09
CA LEU A 173 2.66 19.17 -1.53
C LEU A 173 1.73 20.15 -0.81
N THR A 174 2.30 21.09 -0.05
CA THR A 174 1.54 22.11 0.69
C THR A 174 0.85 23.11 -0.24
N GLU A 175 1.51 23.51 -1.34
CA GLU A 175 0.89 24.33 -2.38
C GLU A 175 -0.32 23.62 -3.01
N ILE A 176 -0.17 22.35 -3.37
CA ILE A 176 -1.25 21.57 -3.98
C ILE A 176 -2.43 21.41 -3.02
N MET A 177 -2.18 21.11 -1.74
CA MET A 177 -3.25 21.04 -0.74
C MET A 177 -4.02 22.36 -0.62
N ARG A 178 -3.32 23.51 -0.66
CA ARG A 178 -3.95 24.84 -0.65
C ARG A 178 -4.78 25.09 -1.90
N GLU A 179 -4.24 24.77 -3.08
CA GLU A 179 -4.92 24.94 -4.37
C GLU A 179 -6.19 24.08 -4.48
N GLN A 180 -6.15 22.88 -3.93
CA GLN A 180 -7.26 21.93 -3.94
C GLN A 180 -8.22 22.11 -2.76
N ASN A 181 -7.91 23.01 -1.83
CA ASN A 181 -8.63 23.20 -0.58
C ASN A 181 -8.80 21.87 0.19
N VAL A 182 -7.71 21.11 0.27
CA VAL A 182 -7.61 19.83 0.96
C VAL A 182 -6.94 20.05 2.32
N ALA A 183 -7.54 19.48 3.37
CA ALA A 183 -6.98 19.49 4.71
C ALA A 183 -6.79 18.05 5.20
N VAL A 184 -5.56 17.72 5.57
CA VAL A 184 -5.20 16.43 6.17
C VAL A 184 -5.24 16.57 7.69
N GLU A 185 -5.90 15.62 8.34
CA GLU A 185 -5.99 15.51 9.80
C GLU A 185 -5.43 14.18 10.30
N ARG A 186 -5.16 14.14 11.60
CA ARG A 186 -4.77 12.91 12.30
C ARG A 186 -5.83 11.82 12.14
N GLY A 187 -5.37 10.62 11.76
CA GLY A 187 -6.20 9.46 11.49
C GLY A 187 -6.74 9.39 10.06
N ASP A 188 -6.36 10.32 9.17
CA ASP A 188 -6.72 10.21 7.77
C ASP A 188 -5.96 9.10 7.06
N ILE A 189 -6.66 8.49 6.10
CA ILE A 189 -6.10 7.62 5.08
C ILE A 189 -5.82 8.53 3.87
N LEU A 190 -4.55 8.87 3.66
CA LEU A 190 -4.14 9.83 2.63
C LEU A 190 -3.88 9.12 1.30
N ALA A 191 -4.65 9.44 0.27
CA ALA A 191 -4.49 8.95 -1.08
C ALA A 191 -3.84 10.00 -1.98
N LEU A 192 -2.78 9.61 -2.68
CA LEU A 192 -2.10 10.40 -3.69
C LEU A 192 -2.53 9.89 -5.06
N HIS A 193 -3.16 10.77 -5.84
CA HIS A 193 -3.50 10.46 -7.23
C HIS A 193 -2.43 11.02 -8.16
N THR A 194 -1.66 10.12 -8.76
CA THR A 194 -0.49 10.40 -9.61
C THR A 194 -0.80 10.20 -11.09
N GLY A 195 -1.85 9.44 -11.43
CA GLY A 195 -2.22 9.06 -12.80
C GLY A 195 -1.56 7.78 -13.30
N PHE A 196 -0.66 7.18 -12.50
CA PHE A 196 0.10 6.00 -12.92
C PHE A 196 -0.78 4.78 -13.17
N ALA A 197 -1.79 4.54 -12.33
CA ALA A 197 -2.71 3.43 -12.51
C ALA A 197 -3.54 3.58 -13.80
N GLU A 198 -3.98 4.79 -14.12
CA GLU A 198 -4.69 5.08 -15.38
C GLU A 198 -3.79 4.80 -16.58
N LEU A 199 -2.53 5.26 -16.52
CA LEU A 199 -1.55 5.00 -17.56
C LEU A 199 -1.32 3.49 -17.77
N LEU A 200 -1.25 2.69 -16.71
CA LEU A 200 -1.14 1.23 -16.79
C LEU A 200 -2.37 0.58 -17.44
N VAL A 201 -3.58 1.06 -17.11
CA VAL A 201 -4.82 0.56 -17.69
C VAL A 201 -4.86 0.86 -19.19
N GLU A 202 -4.43 2.06 -19.61
CA GLU A 202 -4.34 2.45 -21.02
C GLU A 202 -3.35 1.60 -21.83
N MET A 203 -2.30 1.07 -21.18
CA MET A 203 -1.34 0.14 -21.81
C MET A 203 -1.92 -1.26 -22.08
N GLY A 204 -3.12 -1.59 -21.57
CA GLY A 204 -3.85 -2.79 -21.96
C GLY A 204 -3.15 -4.12 -21.63
N GLY A 205 -2.41 -4.18 -20.53
CA GLY A 205 -1.70 -5.39 -20.08
C GLY A 205 -0.34 -5.64 -20.76
N ASN A 206 0.12 -4.70 -21.59
CA ASN A 206 1.45 -4.73 -22.20
C ASN A 206 2.23 -3.45 -21.82
N PRO A 207 2.63 -3.29 -20.54
CA PRO A 207 3.23 -2.07 -20.07
C PRO A 207 4.58 -1.78 -20.74
N ASP A 208 4.76 -0.53 -21.16
CA ASP A 208 6.05 -0.06 -21.67
C ASP A 208 7.02 0.24 -20.52
N LYS A 209 8.25 -0.27 -20.62
CA LYS A 209 9.24 -0.15 -19.56
C LYS A 209 9.68 1.29 -19.32
N GLU A 210 9.93 2.05 -20.37
CA GLU A 210 10.39 3.43 -20.20
C GLU A 210 9.30 4.28 -19.56
N MET A 211 8.05 4.14 -20.02
CA MET A 211 6.92 4.86 -19.45
C MET A 211 6.67 4.49 -17.99
N VAL A 212 6.70 3.20 -17.64
CA VAL A 212 6.50 2.74 -16.24
C VAL A 212 7.52 3.34 -15.27
N HIS A 213 8.78 3.49 -15.69
CA HIS A 213 9.84 3.97 -14.80
C HIS A 213 10.09 5.48 -14.87
N ASN A 214 9.53 6.17 -15.88
CA ASN A 214 9.79 7.59 -16.16
C ASN A 214 8.53 8.46 -16.28
N SER A 215 7.40 8.06 -15.70
CA SER A 215 6.15 8.85 -15.70
C SER A 215 5.59 9.08 -14.30
N CYS A 216 4.74 10.10 -14.20
CA CYS A 216 3.91 10.46 -13.05
C CYS A 216 4.68 10.99 -11.84
N ALA A 217 3.96 11.77 -11.03
CA ALA A 217 4.50 12.30 -9.78
C ALA A 217 4.57 11.23 -8.68
N GLY A 218 5.45 11.45 -7.72
CA GLY A 218 5.53 10.68 -6.47
C GLY A 218 6.16 11.53 -5.37
N LEU A 219 6.05 11.10 -4.12
CA LEU A 219 6.67 11.82 -3.02
C LEU A 219 8.19 11.81 -3.12
N ASP A 220 8.83 12.93 -2.80
CA ASP A 220 10.29 12.97 -2.64
C ASP A 220 10.68 12.37 -1.28
N GLY A 221 10.95 11.06 -1.24
CA GLY A 221 11.37 10.35 -0.02
C GLY A 221 12.68 10.86 0.59
N THR A 222 13.42 11.73 -0.10
CA THR A 222 14.66 12.33 0.41
C THR A 222 14.47 13.69 1.07
N ASP A 223 13.28 14.31 0.98
CA ASP A 223 13.00 15.61 1.60
C ASP A 223 12.75 15.45 3.12
N PRO A 224 13.66 15.93 3.99
CA PRO A 224 13.52 15.79 5.44
C PRO A 224 12.26 16.45 6.00
N ARG A 225 11.82 17.58 5.39
CA ARG A 225 10.65 18.29 5.89
C ARG A 225 9.35 17.55 5.53
N LEU A 226 9.33 16.85 4.39
CA LEU A 226 8.21 16.00 4.01
C LEU A 226 8.09 14.81 4.98
N LEU A 227 9.19 14.14 5.29
CA LEU A 227 9.23 13.04 6.26
C LEU A 227 8.76 13.50 7.65
N GLU A 228 9.24 14.66 8.10
CA GLU A 228 8.80 15.26 9.36
C GLU A 228 7.30 15.56 9.34
N TRP A 229 6.76 16.10 8.25
CA TRP A 229 5.32 16.35 8.13
C TRP A 229 4.49 15.05 8.15
N ILE A 230 4.93 13.98 7.50
CA ILE A 230 4.26 12.66 7.59
C ILE A 230 4.25 12.17 9.05
N ALA A 231 5.35 12.37 9.77
CA ALA A 231 5.44 12.06 11.20
C ALA A 231 4.54 12.98 12.06
N GLU A 232 4.43 14.28 11.77
CA GLU A 232 3.66 15.22 12.59
C GLU A 232 2.15 15.17 12.31
N SER A 233 1.76 15.00 11.05
CA SER A 233 0.36 15.06 10.58
C SER A 233 -0.55 14.03 11.26
N GLY A 234 0.01 12.89 11.67
CA GLY A 234 -0.76 11.80 12.25
C GLY A 234 -1.58 11.03 11.21
N VAL A 235 -1.26 11.13 9.92
CA VAL A 235 -1.88 10.27 8.89
C VAL A 235 -1.71 8.81 9.28
N ALA A 236 -2.79 8.05 9.17
CA ALA A 236 -2.82 6.65 9.55
C ALA A 236 -2.09 5.80 8.50
N ILE A 237 -2.28 6.15 7.23
CA ILE A 237 -1.87 5.37 6.06
C ILE A 237 -1.60 6.32 4.89
N LEU A 238 -0.59 6.00 4.09
CA LEU A 238 -0.36 6.56 2.76
C LEU A 238 -0.80 5.54 1.70
N ILE A 239 -1.56 6.00 0.71
CA ILE A 239 -1.96 5.24 -0.48
C ILE A 239 -1.48 6.06 -1.68
N SER A 240 -1.00 5.39 -2.71
CA SER A 240 -0.73 5.99 -4.00
C SER A 240 -1.19 5.05 -5.10
N ASP A 241 -1.55 5.61 -6.25
CA ASP A 241 -1.83 4.83 -7.47
C ASP A 241 -0.56 4.58 -8.30
N ASN A 242 0.62 5.04 -7.85
CA ASN A 242 1.93 4.60 -8.33
C ASN A 242 2.39 3.30 -7.62
N PHE A 243 3.56 2.76 -7.99
CA PHE A 243 4.01 1.46 -7.49
C PHE A 243 4.82 1.50 -6.17
N ALA A 244 5.14 2.67 -5.63
CA ALA A 244 6.06 2.81 -4.47
C ALA A 244 5.72 3.93 -3.48
N VAL A 245 4.63 4.68 -3.67
CA VAL A 245 4.28 5.94 -2.97
C VAL A 245 5.26 7.08 -3.27
N GLU A 246 6.54 6.87 -2.95
CA GLU A 246 7.65 7.75 -3.34
C GLU A 246 8.04 7.60 -4.81
N THR A 247 8.76 8.59 -5.34
CA THR A 247 9.37 8.51 -6.67
C THR A 247 10.61 7.64 -6.62
N PHE A 248 10.65 6.59 -7.45
CA PHE A 248 11.80 5.71 -7.59
C PHE A 248 12.50 5.86 -8.96
N PRO A 249 13.85 5.82 -9.03
CA PRO A 249 14.78 5.89 -7.89
C PRO A 249 14.67 7.25 -7.17
N PRO A 250 15.07 7.33 -5.89
CA PRO A 250 15.07 8.59 -5.16
C PRO A 250 16.04 9.58 -5.82
N LYS A 251 15.80 10.88 -5.57
CA LYS A 251 16.57 11.97 -6.17
C LYS A 251 18.05 11.89 -5.85
N ASP A 252 18.36 11.56 -4.59
CA ASP A 252 19.71 11.33 -4.08
C ASP A 252 19.82 9.93 -3.46
N MET A 253 20.61 9.05 -4.10
CA MET A 253 20.92 7.70 -3.63
C MET A 253 22.23 7.71 -2.82
N GLY A 254 22.12 7.97 -1.52
CA GLY A 254 23.23 7.94 -0.57
C GLY A 254 23.17 6.73 0.37
N PRO A 255 24.26 6.40 1.09
CA PRO A 255 24.21 5.43 2.17
C PRO A 255 23.15 5.84 3.22
N GLY A 256 22.22 4.94 3.51
CA GLY A 256 21.15 5.18 4.49
C GLY A 256 19.95 5.98 3.96
N THR A 257 19.84 6.21 2.64
CA THR A 257 18.58 6.73 2.05
C THR A 257 17.43 5.78 2.43
N PRO A 258 16.41 6.27 3.16
CA PRO A 258 15.29 5.43 3.57
C PRO A 258 14.37 5.15 2.38
N PHE A 259 13.62 4.05 2.47
CA PHE A 259 12.36 3.91 1.75
C PHE A 259 11.26 4.58 2.57
N LEU A 260 10.31 5.24 1.91
CA LEU A 260 9.15 5.87 2.54
C LEU A 260 8.11 4.84 3.02
#